data_AF-A0A4Q9R943-F1
#
_entry.id   AF-A0A4Q9R943-F1
#
_cell.length_a   1.000
_cell.length_b   1.000
_cell.length_c   1.000
_cell.angle_alpha   90.00
_cell.angle_beta   90.00
_cell.angle_gamma   90.00
#
_symmetry.space_group_name_H-M   'P 1'
#
loop_
_entity.id
_entity.type
_entity.pdbx_description
1 polymer ?
#
loop_
_entity_poly.entity_id
_entity_poly.type
_entity_poly.pdbx_seq_one_letter_code
_entity_poly.pdbx_strand_id
1 'polypeptide(L)'
;MTSQLLICETCGYDAANPEQPRRGALFAEQVERLALERGVSLRLGRTRCLMACQRHCSVLLRAPGKIAYVLGDFQPDQAAAQALLDYAEHYRISNSGQVPFRDWPQGIKGKFIARIPVLDD
;
A
#
# COMPACT_ATOMS: atom_id res chain seq x y z
N MET A 1 -15.40 11.16 -3.67
CA MET A 1 -14.77 9.91 -4.15
C MET A 1 -13.77 9.42 -3.12
N THR A 2 -13.87 8.17 -2.68
CA THR A 2 -13.06 7.66 -1.56
C THR A 2 -11.81 6.97 -2.08
N SER A 3 -10.65 7.32 -1.53
CA SER A 3 -9.39 6.62 -1.84
C SER A 3 -9.35 5.27 -1.11
N GLN A 4 -8.89 4.24 -1.81
CA GLN A 4 -8.81 2.87 -1.34
C GLN A 4 -7.36 2.39 -1.30
N LEU A 5 -6.97 1.77 -0.20
CA LEU A 5 -5.69 1.09 -0.04
C LEU A 5 -5.96 -0.40 0.19
N LEU A 6 -5.61 -1.23 -0.80
CA LEU A 6 -5.77 -2.68 -0.77
C LEU A 6 -4.43 -3.36 -0.58
N ILE A 7 -4.30 -4.21 0.44
CA ILE A 7 -3.03 -4.85 0.81
C ILE A 7 -3.07 -6.32 0.42
N CYS A 8 -2.03 -6.80 -0.26
CA CYS A 8 -1.91 -8.20 -0.64
C CYS A 8 -1.54 -9.06 0.58
N GLU A 9 -2.49 -9.83 1.10
CA GLU A 9 -2.29 -10.59 2.34
C GLU A 9 -1.53 -11.92 2.15
N THR A 10 -1.42 -12.42 0.91
CA THR A 10 -0.84 -13.77 0.67
C THR A 10 0.62 -13.75 0.21
N CYS A 11 1.18 -12.58 -0.11
CA CYS A 11 2.55 -12.45 -0.59
C CYS A 11 3.59 -12.62 0.53
N GLY A 12 4.86 -12.84 0.13
CA GLY A 12 5.97 -13.02 1.07
C GLY A 12 5.91 -14.38 1.79
N TYR A 13 5.75 -15.45 1.01
CA TYR A 13 6.03 -16.80 1.46
C TYR A 13 7.50 -16.95 1.84
N ASP A 14 7.78 -17.64 2.94
CA ASP A 14 9.13 -18.08 3.28
C ASP A 14 9.19 -19.62 3.22
N ALA A 15 9.94 -20.15 2.25
CA ALA A 15 10.11 -21.59 2.09
C ALA A 15 10.95 -22.21 3.21
N ALA A 16 11.82 -21.44 3.86
CA ALA A 16 12.60 -21.90 5.00
C ALA A 16 11.76 -21.97 6.29
N ASN A 17 10.68 -21.19 6.37
CA ASN A 17 9.80 -21.11 7.53
C ASN A 17 8.31 -21.16 7.10
N PRO A 18 7.82 -22.29 6.57
CA PRO A 18 6.49 -22.37 5.94
C PRO A 18 5.32 -22.13 6.92
N GLU A 19 5.53 -22.38 8.20
CA GLU A 19 4.55 -22.15 9.28
C GLU A 19 4.44 -20.68 9.68
N GLN A 20 5.39 -19.82 9.29
CA GLN A 20 5.30 -18.40 9.62
C GLN A 20 4.17 -17.72 8.84
N PRO A 21 3.48 -16.73 9.47
CA PRO A 21 2.52 -15.91 8.76
C PRO A 21 3.13 -15.27 7.52
N ARG A 22 2.32 -15.14 6.47
CA ARG A 22 2.73 -14.43 5.24
C ARG A 22 3.15 -13.02 5.59
N ARG A 23 4.29 -12.55 5.07
CA ARG A 23 4.77 -11.17 5.31
C ARG A 23 3.73 -10.13 4.87
N GLY A 24 2.95 -10.44 3.81
CA GLY A 24 1.82 -9.62 3.39
C GLY A 24 0.72 -9.50 4.44
N ALA A 25 0.36 -10.60 5.11
CA ALA A 25 -0.62 -10.61 6.19
C ALA A 25 -0.14 -9.81 7.41
N LEU A 26 1.12 -10.00 7.82
CA LEU A 26 1.74 -9.22 8.91
C LEU A 26 1.74 -7.72 8.60
N PHE A 27 2.04 -7.34 7.35
CA PHE A 27 2.00 -5.94 6.94
C PHE A 27 0.57 -5.38 6.92
N ALA A 28 -0.41 -6.17 6.47
CA ALA A 28 -1.81 -5.77 6.49
C ALA A 28 -2.30 -5.46 7.90
N GLU A 29 -2.03 -6.35 8.86
CA GLU A 29 -2.35 -6.14 10.28
C GLU A 29 -1.72 -4.87 10.83
N GLN A 30 -0.44 -4.64 10.50
CA GLN A 30 0.28 -3.46 10.95
C GLN A 30 -0.32 -2.16 10.40
N VAL A 31 -0.69 -2.13 9.11
CA VAL A 31 -1.31 -0.96 8.48
C VAL A 31 -2.71 -0.72 9.05
N GLU A 32 -3.52 -1.77 9.22
CA GLU A 32 -4.87 -1.70 9.78
C GLU A 32 -4.87 -1.16 11.22
N ARG A 33 -3.98 -1.69 12.06
CA ARG A 33 -3.80 -1.21 13.44
C ARG A 33 -3.46 0.27 13.48
N LEU A 34 -2.43 0.68 12.76
CA LEU A 34 -1.95 2.06 12.75
C LEU A 34 -2.98 3.02 12.13
N ALA A 35 -3.73 2.57 11.12
CA ALA A 35 -4.80 3.34 10.52
C ALA A 35 -5.96 3.60 11.50
N LEU A 36 -6.33 2.61 12.30
CA LEU A 36 -7.34 2.74 13.35
C LEU A 36 -6.88 3.73 14.42
N GLU A 37 -5.65 3.57 14.92
CA GLU A 37 -5.04 4.45 15.93
C GLU A 37 -5.01 5.92 15.47
N ARG A 38 -4.76 6.15 14.18
CA ARG A 38 -4.68 7.49 13.57
C ARG A 38 -6.02 8.07 13.11
N GLY A 39 -7.08 7.26 13.01
CA GLY A 39 -8.36 7.68 12.43
C GLY A 39 -8.27 8.12 10.96
N VAL A 40 -7.55 7.38 10.12
CA VAL A 40 -7.31 7.77 8.71
C VAL A 40 -8.61 7.81 7.90
N SER A 41 -8.73 8.78 6.98
CA SER A 41 -9.89 8.96 6.11
C SER A 41 -9.79 8.20 4.78
N LEU A 42 -9.41 6.92 4.85
CA LEU A 42 -9.17 6.05 3.69
C LEU A 42 -9.97 4.76 3.84
N ARG A 43 -10.44 4.17 2.73
CA ARG A 43 -11.00 2.82 2.78
C ARG A 43 -9.87 1.79 2.69
N LEU A 44 -9.68 1.05 3.78
CA LEU A 44 -8.72 -0.05 3.84
C LEU A 44 -9.39 -1.36 3.46
N GLY A 45 -8.59 -2.28 2.92
CA GLY A 45 -9.02 -3.64 2.66
C GLY A 45 -7.84 -4.55 2.33
N ARG A 46 -8.11 -5.85 2.33
CA ARG A 46 -7.18 -6.88 1.89
C ARG A 46 -7.58 -7.39 0.51
N THR A 47 -6.60 -7.82 -0.25
CA THR A 47 -6.79 -8.59 -1.47
C THR A 47 -5.88 -9.82 -1.42
N ARG A 48 -6.28 -10.88 -2.13
CA ARG A 48 -5.48 -12.09 -2.15
C ARG A 48 -4.23 -11.95 -2.99
N CYS A 49 -4.27 -11.25 -4.13
CA CYS A 49 -3.15 -11.21 -5.05
C CYS A 49 -3.07 -9.90 -5.83
N LEU A 50 -1.85 -9.41 -6.02
CA LEU A 50 -1.51 -8.29 -6.91
C LEU A 50 -0.44 -8.71 -7.96
N MET A 51 -0.19 -10.00 -8.11
CA MET A 51 0.84 -10.57 -9.00
C MET A 51 2.26 -9.99 -8.80
N ALA A 52 2.55 -9.47 -7.61
CA ALA A 52 3.79 -8.78 -7.27
C ALA A 52 4.60 -9.53 -6.19
N CYS A 53 4.60 -10.87 -6.22
CA CYS A 53 5.18 -11.69 -5.15
C CYS A 53 6.69 -11.47 -4.93
N GLN A 54 7.44 -11.13 -6.00
CA GLN A 54 8.87 -10.80 -5.90
C GLN A 54 9.14 -9.50 -5.15
N ARG A 55 8.14 -8.61 -5.07
CA ARG A 55 8.18 -7.34 -4.36
C ARG A 55 7.10 -7.32 -3.28
N HIS A 56 7.25 -8.21 -2.31
CA HIS A 56 6.26 -8.55 -1.29
C HIS A 56 5.81 -7.37 -0.42
N CYS A 57 4.83 -7.63 0.45
CA CYS A 57 4.09 -6.62 1.21
C CYS A 57 3.45 -5.59 0.26
N SER A 58 2.98 -6.06 -0.90
CA SER A 58 2.50 -5.21 -1.97
C SER A 58 1.10 -4.67 -1.70
N VAL A 59 0.84 -3.47 -2.23
CA VAL A 59 -0.41 -2.74 -2.03
C VAL A 59 -0.85 -2.08 -3.33
N LEU A 60 -2.16 -1.93 -3.49
CA LEU A 60 -2.80 -1.11 -4.51
C LEU A 60 -3.41 0.12 -3.84
N LEU A 61 -2.98 1.30 -4.25
CA LEU A 61 -3.58 2.58 -3.89
C LEU A 61 -4.33 3.13 -5.11
N ARG A 62 -5.64 3.35 -4.96
CA ARG A 62 -6.50 3.81 -6.06
C ARG A 62 -7.61 4.73 -5.57
N ALA A 63 -8.16 5.52 -6.49
CA ALA A 63 -9.45 6.17 -6.34
C ALA A 63 -10.07 6.40 -7.72
N PRO A 64 -11.38 6.55 -7.84
CA PRO A 64 -12.00 6.97 -9.10
C PRO A 64 -11.39 8.30 -9.60
N GLY A 65 -11.12 8.39 -10.91
CA GLY A 65 -10.54 9.58 -11.55
C GLY A 65 -9.08 9.88 -11.22
N LYS A 66 -8.36 8.96 -10.55
CA LYS A 66 -6.96 9.13 -10.15
C LYS A 66 -6.07 8.03 -10.73
N ILE A 67 -4.80 8.37 -10.96
CA ILE A 67 -3.74 7.41 -11.24
C ILE A 67 -3.68 6.41 -10.10
N ALA A 68 -3.67 5.10 -10.39
CA ALA A 68 -3.47 4.09 -9.36
C ALA A 68 -2.00 3.65 -9.29
N TYR A 69 -1.56 3.23 -8.10
CA TYR A 69 -0.21 2.73 -7.89
C TYR A 69 -0.23 1.35 -7.27
N VAL A 70 0.62 0.48 -7.80
CA VAL A 70 1.05 -0.72 -7.09
C VAL A 70 2.40 -0.41 -6.45
N LEU A 71 2.49 -0.60 -5.14
CA LEU A 71 3.73 -0.46 -4.37
C LEU A 71 4.09 -1.80 -3.72
N GLY A 72 5.36 -1.98 -3.35
CA GLY A 72 5.84 -3.17 -2.62
C GLY A 72 7.26 -2.98 -2.09
N ASP A 73 7.93 -4.07 -1.73
CA ASP A 73 9.21 -4.09 -0.99
C ASP A 73 9.11 -3.44 0.39
N PHE A 74 7.95 -3.47 1.01
CA PHE A 74 7.80 -3.01 2.39
C PHE A 74 8.33 -4.08 3.35
N GLN A 75 8.88 -3.62 4.46
CA GLN A 75 9.04 -4.47 5.64
C GLN A 75 7.70 -4.48 6.41
N PRO A 76 7.30 -5.60 7.01
CA PRO A 76 6.08 -5.69 7.80
C PRO A 76 6.27 -5.04 9.19
N ASP A 77 6.66 -3.77 9.21
CA ASP A 77 6.95 -2.99 10.42
C ASP A 77 6.17 -1.68 10.49
N GLN A 78 6.22 -1.04 11.65
CA GLN A 78 5.49 0.19 11.91
C GLN A 78 5.98 1.38 11.07
N ALA A 79 7.28 1.46 10.79
CA ALA A 79 7.86 2.57 10.03
C ALA A 79 7.41 2.54 8.57
N ALA A 80 7.37 1.35 7.95
CA ALA A 80 6.86 1.14 6.61
C ALA A 80 5.35 1.44 6.52
N ALA A 81 4.57 0.98 7.50
CA ALA A 81 3.13 1.26 7.55
C ALA A 81 2.84 2.76 7.71
N GLN A 82 3.60 3.45 8.56
CA GLN A 82 3.51 4.90 8.74
C GLN A 82 3.79 5.63 7.41
N ALA A 83 4.90 5.30 6.74
CA ALA A 83 5.25 5.91 5.46
C ALA A 83 4.21 5.65 4.37
N LEU A 84 3.62 4.45 4.33
CA LEU A 84 2.53 4.12 3.40
C LEU A 84 1.27 4.93 3.67
N LEU A 85 0.83 5.04 4.92
CA LEU A 85 -0.35 5.82 5.28
C LEU A 85 -0.15 7.32 5.04
N ASP A 86 1.06 7.85 5.27
CA ASP A 86 1.38 9.26 5.00
C ASP A 86 1.29 9.57 3.50
N TYR A 87 1.85 8.70 2.66
CA TYR A 87 1.71 8.86 1.21
C TYR A 87 0.26 8.67 0.74
N ALA A 88 -0.48 7.72 1.34
CA ALA A 88 -1.88 7.51 1.01
C ALA A 88 -2.74 8.73 1.35
N GLU A 89 -2.40 9.48 2.41
CA GLU A 89 -3.06 10.74 2.75
C GLU A 89 -2.72 11.86 1.75
N HIS A 90 -1.45 12.03 1.35
CA HIS A 90 -1.09 12.96 0.28
C HIS A 90 -1.80 12.63 -1.04
N TYR A 91 -1.88 11.34 -1.37
CA TYR A 91 -2.63 10.84 -2.52
C TYR A 91 -4.12 11.20 -2.44
N ARG A 92 -4.73 11.02 -1.26
CA ARG A 92 -6.14 11.35 -0.99
C ARG A 92 -6.43 12.82 -1.27
N ILE A 93 -5.55 13.71 -0.84
CA ILE A 93 -5.67 15.17 -1.00
C ILE A 93 -5.42 15.60 -2.46
N SER A 94 -4.52 14.92 -3.18
CA SER A 94 -4.22 15.28 -4.57
C SER A 94 -5.42 15.07 -5.50
N ASN A 95 -5.63 15.95 -6.48
CA ASN A 95 -6.75 15.80 -7.43
C ASN A 95 -6.57 14.61 -8.39
N SER A 96 -5.36 14.40 -8.90
CA SER A 96 -5.07 13.39 -9.93
C SER A 96 -4.50 12.08 -9.39
N GLY A 97 -4.22 11.99 -8.09
CA GLY A 97 -3.43 10.90 -7.50
C GLY A 97 -1.92 11.10 -7.62
N GLN A 98 -1.45 12.10 -8.37
CA GLN A 98 -0.02 12.39 -8.48
C GLN A 98 0.45 13.28 -7.33
N VAL A 99 1.22 12.69 -6.41
CA VAL A 99 1.86 13.41 -5.30
C VAL A 99 3.22 13.97 -5.77
N PRO A 100 3.53 15.26 -5.57
CA PRO A 100 4.84 15.83 -5.90
C PRO A 100 5.98 15.12 -5.15
N PHE A 101 7.11 14.87 -5.83
CA PHE A 101 8.22 14.10 -5.25
C PHE A 101 8.76 14.66 -3.93
N ARG A 102 8.74 15.99 -3.74
CA ARG A 102 9.16 16.65 -2.50
C ARG A 102 8.31 16.28 -1.28
N ASP A 103 7.07 15.84 -1.50
CA ASP A 103 6.11 15.48 -0.46
C ASP A 103 6.14 13.96 -0.19
N TRP A 104 7.07 13.21 -0.81
CA TRP A 104 7.15 11.77 -0.63
C TRP A 104 7.82 11.41 0.70
N PRO A 105 7.15 10.64 1.59
CA PRO A 105 7.78 10.08 2.77
C PRO A 105 9.01 9.25 2.38
N GLN A 106 10.06 9.29 3.20
CA GLN A 106 11.32 8.61 2.89
C GLN A 106 11.12 7.09 2.66
N GLY A 107 10.26 6.45 3.46
CA GLY A 107 9.95 5.02 3.34
C GLY A 107 9.20 4.61 2.05
N ILE A 108 8.72 5.58 1.25
CA ILE A 108 7.99 5.33 0.00
C ILE A 108 8.89 5.42 -1.24
N LYS A 109 10.03 6.10 -1.14
CA LYS A 109 10.98 6.21 -2.24
C LYS A 109 11.49 4.81 -2.63
N GLY A 110 11.42 4.50 -3.92
CA GLY A 110 11.80 3.19 -4.48
C GLY A 110 10.75 2.08 -4.34
N LYS A 111 9.59 2.33 -3.71
CA LYS A 111 8.55 1.30 -3.47
C LYS A 111 7.57 1.10 -4.62
N PHE A 112 7.59 1.95 -5.65
CA PHE A 112 6.66 1.86 -6.78
C PHE A 112 7.01 0.69 -7.70
N ILE A 113 6.00 -0.13 -8.01
CA ILE A 113 6.07 -1.27 -8.94
C ILE A 113 5.42 -0.89 -10.27
N ALA A 114 4.21 -0.33 -10.22
CA ALA A 114 3.46 0.07 -11.40
C ALA A 114 2.72 1.37 -11.16
N ARG A 115 2.61 2.16 -12.22
CA ARG A 115 1.73 3.32 -12.32
C ARG A 115 0.67 2.98 -13.35
N ILE A 116 -0.57 2.86 -12.90
CA ILE A 116 -1.72 2.53 -13.73
C ILE A 116 -2.36 3.89 -14.12
N PRO A 117 -2.57 4.15 -15.42
CA PRO A 117 -3.23 5.39 -15.85
C PRO A 117 -4.62 5.50 -15.24
N VAL A 118 -5.22 6.69 -15.32
CA VAL A 118 -6.64 6.82 -15.02
C VAL A 118 -7.37 5.88 -15.96
N LEU A 119 -8.06 4.89 -15.39
CA LEU A 119 -8.91 3.99 -16.13
C LEU A 119 -10.26 4.68 -16.19
N ASP A 120 -10.61 5.16 -17.38
CA ASP A 120 -11.97 5.56 -17.69
C ASP A 120 -12.78 4.27 -17.89
N ASP A 121 -14.04 4.28 -17.49
CA ASP A 121 -15.02 3.31 -17.98
C ASP A 121 -15.44 3.70 -19.41
#